data_AF-A0A8C5AA02-F1
#
_entry.id   AF-A0A8C5AA02-F1
#
_cell.length_a   1.000
_cell.length_b   1.000
_cell.length_c   1.000
_cell.angle_alpha   90.00
_cell.angle_beta   90.00
_cell.angle_gamma   90.00
#
_symmetry.space_group_name_H-M   'P 1'
#
loop_
_entity.id
_entity.type
_entity.pdbx_description
1 polymer ?
#
loop_
_entity_poly.entity_id
_entity_poly.type
_entity_poly.pdbx_seq_one_letter_code
_entity_poly.pdbx_strand_id
1 'polypeptide(L)'
;LVADGILARGHAGVLLAERRGSYPLIDLRILNTNVQQGVLEAGSRRSVKRQLSFQRYCHASRLLRGQVPRGPGSLHLLDHHYLGQATHMLSKVGTWNFDIFLFERLTNGYSLVTLMCHLLNVYGLIQHFHLDMVKLLRFLGMVQDDYHSHNPYHNALHAADVTQAMYCYLKESKLAELLSPTDVFLGLLAAAAHDVDHPGVNQPFLIKTGHHLASLYQNTSVLESHHWRSTVGMLRESGLLSHLPLCMRQDIEQQLGSLILATDISRQNEFLSTFREHLNHQSLDLHQAPHRHFILQIALKCADVCNPCREWNLSRQWSERVCEEFYRQGDIEKKFALEVSPLCGGPFFFGDGALIGLLPALSSGFISHIVEPLFEEWCRFTEPSPLSHTMMDLLQQNKTCWMGHAHLKEEEVDGGGENRGPVANP
;
A
#
# COMPACT_ATOMS: atom_id res chain seq x y z
N LEU A 1 13.65 69.57 7.55
CA LEU A 1 13.21 70.90 7.06
C LEU A 1 13.11 70.82 5.56
N VAL A 2 11.93 71.15 5.01
CA VAL A 2 11.56 71.28 3.58
C VAL A 2 11.42 69.93 2.84
N ALA A 3 10.25 69.34 2.55
CA ALA A 3 8.91 69.77 2.09
C ALA A 3 8.79 70.05 0.57
N ASP A 4 7.65 69.61 0.03
CA ASP A 4 7.04 69.82 -1.31
C ASP A 4 7.11 68.61 -2.25
N GLY A 5 6.03 68.06 -2.83
CA GLY A 5 4.61 68.45 -2.84
C GLY A 5 4.02 68.28 -4.24
N ILE A 6 2.80 67.72 -4.30
CA ILE A 6 1.72 67.92 -5.28
C ILE A 6 1.24 66.69 -6.08
N LEU A 7 -0.03 66.40 -5.82
CA LEU A 7 -0.97 65.47 -6.45
C LEU A 7 -1.47 65.95 -7.83
N ALA A 8 -1.83 65.00 -8.69
CA ALA A 8 -2.88 65.18 -9.70
C ALA A 8 -4.02 64.17 -9.48
N ARG A 9 -5.26 64.68 -9.52
CA ARG A 9 -6.55 64.01 -9.27
C ARG A 9 -7.34 63.86 -10.58
N GLY A 10 -8.16 62.80 -10.66
CA GLY A 10 -9.33 62.66 -11.55
C GLY A 10 -9.22 61.40 -12.43
N HIS A 11 -10.14 60.44 -12.48
CA HIS A 11 -11.60 60.48 -12.30
C HIS A 11 -12.15 59.18 -11.67
N ALA A 12 -13.36 59.31 -11.13
CA ALA A 12 -14.07 58.37 -10.27
C ALA A 12 -14.79 57.22 -11.00
N GLY A 13 -14.96 56.12 -10.27
CA GLY A 13 -15.83 54.99 -10.61
C GLY A 13 -16.03 54.11 -9.38
N VAL A 14 -16.98 54.50 -8.54
CA VAL A 14 -17.40 53.83 -7.29
C VAL A 14 -18.09 52.50 -7.62
N LEU A 15 -17.72 51.41 -6.95
CA LEU A 15 -18.67 50.44 -6.37
C LEU A 15 -17.99 49.69 -5.20
N LEU A 16 -18.57 49.89 -4.03
CA LEU A 16 -18.24 49.30 -2.73
C LEU A 16 -18.65 47.82 -2.65
N ALA A 17 -17.79 47.00 -2.05
CA ALA A 17 -18.22 45.92 -1.16
C ALA A 17 -17.06 45.52 -0.23
N GLU A 18 -17.06 46.04 0.99
CA GLU A 18 -16.26 45.52 2.11
C GLU A 18 -16.73 44.10 2.46
N ARG A 19 -15.81 43.17 2.73
CA ARG A 19 -15.98 42.20 3.83
C ARG A 19 -14.66 41.92 4.53
N ARG A 20 -14.67 42.27 5.82
CA ARG A 20 -13.72 41.89 6.87
C ARG A 20 -13.65 40.37 6.99
N GLY A 21 -12.43 39.85 7.01
CA GLY A 21 -12.09 38.48 7.41
C GLY A 21 -10.76 38.53 8.16
N SER A 22 -10.79 39.01 9.40
CA SER A 22 -9.66 39.00 10.32
C SER A 22 -9.31 37.56 10.70
N TYR A 23 -8.24 37.03 10.14
CA TYR A 23 -7.54 35.86 10.69
C TYR A 23 -6.90 36.27 12.03
N PRO A 24 -6.93 35.43 13.09
CA PRO A 24 -6.16 35.73 14.29
C PRO A 24 -4.67 35.66 13.92
N LEU A 25 -3.96 36.76 14.15
CA LEU A 25 -2.51 36.81 14.07
C LEU A 25 -1.96 35.91 15.18
N ILE A 26 -1.32 34.79 14.82
CA ILE A 26 -0.63 33.95 15.79
C ILE A 26 0.65 34.68 16.21
N ASP A 27 0.72 35.08 17.47
CA ASP A 27 1.92 35.70 18.05
C ASP A 27 3.01 34.65 18.26
N LEU A 28 4.04 34.69 17.41
CA LEU A 28 5.19 33.79 17.45
C LEU A 28 6.23 34.16 18.54
N ARG A 29 5.92 35.07 19.48
CA ARG A 29 6.87 35.49 20.52
C ARG A 29 6.85 34.67 21.81
N ILE A 30 6.06 33.61 21.93
CA ILE A 30 5.98 32.77 23.14
C ILE A 30 6.73 31.43 23.00
N LEU A 31 7.78 31.37 22.18
CA LEU A 31 8.68 30.20 22.11
C LEU A 31 10.16 30.59 22.16
N ASN A 32 10.50 31.58 22.99
CA ASN A 32 11.89 31.88 23.29
C ASN A 32 12.14 31.83 24.79
N THR A 33 12.33 30.62 25.30
CA THR A 33 13.13 30.39 26.50
C THR A 33 14.05 29.19 26.28
N ASN A 34 15.26 29.51 25.84
CA ASN A 34 16.54 28.85 26.07
C ASN A 34 16.62 27.32 25.99
N VAL A 35 17.04 26.78 24.84
CA VAL A 35 17.84 25.55 24.79
C VAL A 35 18.90 25.67 23.69
N GLN A 36 20.15 25.38 24.07
CA GLN A 36 21.35 25.41 23.22
C GLN A 36 21.27 24.40 22.06
N GLN A 37 21.96 24.76 20.97
CA GLN A 37 22.02 24.08 19.68
C GLN A 37 22.50 22.62 19.75
N GLY A 38 21.84 21.77 18.94
CA GLY A 38 22.41 20.58 18.33
C GLY A 38 21.63 19.28 18.58
N VAL A 39 21.11 18.68 17.50
CA VAL A 39 20.73 17.25 17.35
C VAL A 39 19.25 16.82 17.53
N LEU A 40 18.30 17.67 17.96
CA LEU A 40 16.91 17.19 18.24
C LEU A 40 15.79 17.52 17.21
N GLU A 41 16.09 18.12 16.05
CA GLU A 41 15.01 18.66 15.18
C GLU A 41 14.23 17.63 14.34
N ALA A 42 14.78 16.44 14.04
CA ALA A 42 14.10 15.48 13.16
C ALA A 42 12.90 14.78 13.84
N GLY A 43 13.06 14.38 15.11
CA GLY A 43 12.00 13.71 15.89
C GLY A 43 10.82 14.64 16.21
N SER A 44 11.10 15.90 16.53
CA SER A 44 10.06 16.90 16.82
C SER A 44 9.25 17.26 15.58
N ARG A 45 9.87 17.37 14.39
CA ARG A 45 9.14 17.66 13.14
C ARG A 45 8.23 16.51 12.72
N ARG A 46 8.66 15.25 12.89
CA ARG A 46 7.81 14.07 12.65
C ARG A 46 6.63 14.03 13.65
N SER A 47 6.90 14.27 14.94
CA SER A 47 5.87 14.32 15.98
C SER A 47 4.81 15.42 15.74
N VAL A 48 5.25 16.63 15.36
CA VAL A 48 4.35 17.76 15.06
C VAL A 48 3.55 17.51 13.78
N LYS A 49 4.15 16.95 12.74
CA LYS A 49 3.42 16.52 11.53
C LYS A 49 2.36 15.46 11.85
N ARG A 50 2.70 14.45 12.68
CA ARG A 50 1.78 13.39 13.16
C ARG A 50 0.61 13.95 13.98
N GLN A 51 0.81 15.00 14.79
CA GLN A 51 -0.29 15.65 15.51
C GLN A 51 -1.22 16.45 14.59
N LEU A 52 -0.68 17.08 13.56
CA LEU A 52 -1.46 17.86 12.58
C LEU A 52 -2.19 16.98 11.55
N SER A 53 -1.70 15.76 11.26
CA SER A 53 -2.46 14.76 10.48
C SER A 53 -3.62 14.18 11.29
N PHE A 54 -3.40 13.86 12.57
CA PHE A 54 -4.45 13.43 13.50
C PHE A 54 -5.61 14.43 13.63
N GLN A 55 -5.31 15.72 13.77
CA GLN A 55 -6.35 16.77 13.84
C GLN A 55 -7.17 16.89 12.54
N ARG A 56 -6.54 16.69 11.37
CA ARG A 56 -7.25 16.69 10.08
C ARG A 56 -8.18 15.48 9.94
N TYR A 57 -7.74 14.29 10.37
CA TYR A 57 -8.58 13.08 10.38
C TYR A 57 -9.80 13.24 11.30
N CYS A 58 -9.61 13.71 12.54
CA CYS A 58 -10.72 13.93 13.47
C CYS A 58 -11.72 15.01 12.98
N HIS A 59 -11.27 15.99 12.19
CA HIS A 59 -12.15 16.99 11.58
C HIS A 59 -12.93 16.46 10.35
N ALA A 60 -12.36 15.52 9.60
CA ALA A 60 -12.98 14.91 8.42
C ALA A 60 -13.93 13.73 8.75
N SER A 61 -13.67 12.98 9.82
CA SER A 61 -14.45 11.78 10.16
C SER A 61 -15.71 12.09 10.96
N ARG A 62 -16.74 12.64 10.30
CA ARG A 62 -18.14 12.57 10.79
C ARG A 62 -18.74 11.16 10.76
N LEU A 63 -18.03 10.20 10.17
CA LEU A 63 -18.39 8.77 10.11
C LEU A 63 -18.62 8.13 11.49
N LEU A 64 -18.02 8.66 12.57
CA LEU A 64 -17.92 7.95 13.85
C LEU A 64 -18.92 8.41 14.93
N ARG A 65 -19.84 9.34 14.64
CA ARG A 65 -20.77 9.88 15.67
C ARG A 65 -22.23 9.44 15.56
N GLY A 66 -22.64 8.67 14.56
CA GLY A 66 -24.03 8.17 14.47
C GLY A 66 -25.14 9.26 14.53
N GLN A 67 -24.80 10.54 14.43
CA GLN A 67 -25.72 11.66 14.52
C GLN A 67 -25.56 12.53 13.28
N VAL A 68 -26.60 12.56 12.46
CA VAL A 68 -26.81 13.55 11.41
C VAL A 68 -27.39 14.81 12.07
N PRO A 69 -26.69 15.95 12.14
CA PRO A 69 -27.32 17.19 12.58
C PRO A 69 -28.16 17.72 11.41
N ARG A 70 -29.47 17.59 11.50
CA ARG A 70 -30.42 18.32 10.65
C ARG A 70 -30.46 19.77 11.14
N GLY A 71 -29.60 20.62 10.57
CA GLY A 71 -29.61 22.06 10.81
C GLY A 71 -29.34 22.82 9.51
N PRO A 72 -30.18 23.80 9.11
CA PRO A 72 -29.99 24.54 7.87
C PRO A 72 -28.95 25.64 8.12
N GLY A 73 -27.75 25.53 7.52
CA GLY A 73 -26.83 26.68 7.45
C GLY A 73 -25.32 26.43 7.58
N SER A 74 -24.81 25.21 7.47
CA SER A 74 -23.35 24.98 7.38
C SER A 74 -22.98 24.62 5.94
N LEU A 75 -22.02 25.34 5.36
CA LEU A 75 -21.45 25.11 4.02
C LEU A 75 -20.97 23.65 3.88
N HIS A 76 -21.84 22.78 3.36
CA HIS A 76 -21.62 21.35 3.16
C HIS A 76 -22.16 20.90 1.81
N LEU A 77 -21.50 21.27 0.71
CA LEU A 77 -21.92 20.82 -0.62
C LEU A 77 -20.99 19.77 -1.25
N LEU A 78 -19.82 19.48 -0.68
CA LEU A 78 -18.87 18.51 -1.26
C LEU A 78 -18.55 17.29 -0.37
N ASP A 79 -18.92 17.28 0.92
CA ASP A 79 -18.41 16.27 1.86
C ASP A 79 -19.33 15.06 2.09
N HIS A 80 -20.65 15.22 1.92
CA HIS A 80 -21.60 14.13 2.19
C HIS A 80 -21.67 13.09 1.06
N HIS A 81 -21.35 13.47 -0.18
CA HIS A 81 -21.41 12.57 -1.33
C HIS A 81 -20.23 11.59 -1.36
N TYR A 82 -18.99 12.07 -1.20
CA TYR A 82 -17.79 11.22 -1.23
C TYR A 82 -17.74 10.24 -0.05
N LEU A 83 -18.09 10.72 1.15
CA LEU A 83 -18.13 9.86 2.34
C LEU A 83 -19.23 8.78 2.26
N GLY A 84 -20.38 9.13 1.68
CA GLY A 84 -21.46 8.18 1.41
C GLY A 84 -21.07 7.14 0.37
N GLN A 85 -20.36 7.55 -0.70
CA GLN A 85 -19.84 6.64 -1.73
C GLN A 85 -18.77 5.69 -1.16
N ALA A 86 -17.82 6.20 -0.37
CA ALA A 86 -16.82 5.37 0.30
C ALA A 86 -17.49 4.36 1.24
N THR A 87 -18.50 4.78 2.00
CA THR A 87 -19.29 3.87 2.86
C THR A 87 -20.03 2.81 2.05
N HIS A 88 -20.61 3.19 0.91
CA HIS A 88 -21.24 2.24 0.00
C HIS A 88 -20.23 1.23 -0.56
N MET A 89 -19.05 1.67 -0.98
CA MET A 89 -17.99 0.74 -1.40
C MET A 89 -17.62 -0.23 -0.29
N LEU A 90 -17.47 0.23 0.96
CA LEU A 90 -17.17 -0.64 2.10
C LEU A 90 -18.23 -1.73 2.35
N SER A 91 -19.50 -1.49 2.00
CA SER A 91 -20.52 -2.56 2.07
C SER A 91 -20.25 -3.75 1.13
N LYS A 92 -19.38 -3.55 0.13
CA LYS A 92 -18.91 -4.54 -0.83
C LYS A 92 -17.43 -4.89 -0.64
N VAL A 93 -16.83 -4.55 0.49
CA VAL A 93 -15.39 -4.76 0.75
C VAL A 93 -14.95 -6.23 0.64
N GLY A 94 -15.88 -7.19 0.73
CA GLY A 94 -15.58 -8.60 0.54
C GLY A 94 -15.63 -9.10 -0.90
N THR A 95 -15.90 -8.24 -1.90
CA THR A 95 -15.90 -8.65 -3.31
C THR A 95 -14.49 -8.56 -3.90
N TRP A 96 -14.13 -9.53 -4.75
CA TRP A 96 -12.80 -9.57 -5.35
C TRP A 96 -12.53 -8.44 -6.35
N ASN A 97 -13.58 -7.86 -6.94
CA ASN A 97 -13.51 -6.72 -7.84
C ASN A 97 -13.63 -5.36 -7.12
N PHE A 98 -13.26 -5.30 -5.84
CA PHE A 98 -13.22 -4.04 -5.09
C PHE A 98 -12.18 -3.08 -5.70
N ASP A 99 -12.62 -1.92 -6.19
CA ASP A 99 -11.74 -0.91 -6.79
C ASP A 99 -11.03 -0.08 -5.70
N ILE A 100 -9.84 -0.54 -5.31
CA ILE A 100 -9.03 0.13 -4.29
C ILE A 100 -8.57 1.52 -4.72
N PHE A 101 -8.34 1.76 -6.03
CA PHE A 101 -7.93 3.06 -6.55
C PHE A 101 -9.06 4.09 -6.45
N LEU A 102 -10.30 3.69 -6.75
CA LEU A 102 -11.45 4.56 -6.53
C LEU A 102 -11.66 4.84 -5.04
N PHE A 103 -11.52 3.82 -4.20
CA PHE A 103 -11.67 3.98 -2.76
C PHE A 103 -10.64 4.96 -2.17
N GLU A 104 -9.39 4.88 -2.61
CA GLU A 104 -8.33 5.84 -2.27
C GLU A 104 -8.67 7.28 -2.67
N ARG A 105 -9.20 7.49 -3.87
CA ARG A 105 -9.66 8.81 -4.33
C ARG A 105 -10.80 9.33 -3.46
N LEU A 106 -11.78 8.49 -3.13
CA LEU A 106 -12.93 8.89 -2.31
C LEU A 106 -12.56 9.18 -0.85
N THR A 107 -11.47 8.59 -0.36
CA THR A 107 -10.96 8.78 1.01
C THR A 107 -9.83 9.80 1.09
N ASN A 108 -9.52 10.51 0.00
CA ASN A 108 -8.44 11.51 -0.07
C ASN A 108 -7.07 10.98 0.36
N GLY A 109 -6.72 9.76 -0.04
CA GLY A 109 -5.43 9.16 0.31
C GLY A 109 -5.42 8.40 1.64
N TYR A 110 -6.59 8.13 2.22
CA TYR A 110 -6.74 7.44 3.51
C TYR A 110 -7.46 6.09 3.38
N SER A 111 -7.26 5.38 2.26
CA SER A 111 -7.88 4.06 2.06
C SER A 111 -7.49 3.07 3.16
N LEU A 112 -6.19 2.98 3.49
CA LEU A 112 -5.67 2.03 4.47
C LEU A 112 -6.30 2.20 5.86
N VAL A 113 -6.26 3.41 6.42
CA VAL A 113 -6.86 3.69 7.74
C VAL A 113 -8.36 3.43 7.72
N THR A 114 -9.06 3.92 6.69
CA THR A 114 -10.52 3.78 6.58
C THR A 114 -10.94 2.31 6.47
N LEU A 115 -10.24 1.55 5.63
CA LEU A 115 -10.43 0.11 5.44
C LEU A 115 -10.17 -0.65 6.73
N MET A 116 -9.03 -0.41 7.40
CA MET A 116 -8.67 -1.10 8.64
C MET A 116 -9.67 -0.84 9.76
N CYS A 117 -10.11 0.41 9.96
CA CYS A 117 -11.16 0.72 10.93
C CYS A 117 -12.46 -0.05 10.63
N HIS A 118 -12.84 -0.14 9.36
CA HIS A 118 -14.02 -0.88 8.94
C HIS A 118 -13.87 -2.39 9.22
N LEU A 119 -12.77 -3.01 8.79
CA LEU A 119 -12.55 -4.45 8.93
C LEU A 119 -12.43 -4.90 10.39
N LEU A 120 -11.69 -4.15 11.22
CA LEU A 120 -11.59 -4.42 12.66
C LEU A 120 -12.94 -4.32 13.36
N ASN A 121 -13.84 -3.45 12.87
CA ASN A 121 -15.19 -3.35 13.37
C ASN A 121 -16.09 -4.50 12.88
N VAL A 122 -15.99 -4.88 11.60
CA VAL A 122 -16.78 -5.99 11.00
C VAL A 122 -16.49 -7.32 11.70
N TYR A 123 -15.23 -7.59 12.03
CA TYR A 123 -14.86 -8.79 12.80
C TYR A 123 -15.06 -8.64 14.32
N GLY A 124 -15.51 -7.48 14.81
CA GLY A 124 -15.71 -7.23 16.24
C GLY A 124 -14.40 -7.19 17.07
N LEU A 125 -13.24 -7.05 16.42
CA LEU A 125 -11.92 -7.12 17.06
C LEU A 125 -11.66 -5.97 18.02
N ILE A 126 -12.25 -4.80 17.74
CA ILE A 126 -12.20 -3.63 18.64
C ILE A 126 -12.80 -4.00 20.00
N GLN A 127 -13.97 -4.64 20.01
CA GLN A 127 -14.64 -5.05 21.24
C GLN A 127 -13.92 -6.24 21.89
N HIS A 128 -13.57 -7.25 21.09
CA HIS A 128 -12.91 -8.46 21.58
C HIS A 128 -11.61 -8.16 22.34
N PHE A 129 -10.73 -7.33 21.77
CA PHE A 129 -9.46 -6.96 22.38
C PHE A 129 -9.55 -5.70 23.25
N HIS A 130 -10.74 -5.12 23.42
CA HIS A 130 -10.94 -3.87 24.17
C HIS A 130 -10.02 -2.74 23.69
N LEU A 131 -9.93 -2.56 22.37
CA LEU A 131 -9.04 -1.57 21.76
C LEU A 131 -9.57 -0.16 22.00
N ASP A 132 -8.71 0.71 22.52
CA ASP A 132 -8.98 2.14 22.58
C ASP A 132 -8.96 2.74 21.16
N MET A 133 -10.09 3.31 20.72
CA MET A 133 -10.23 3.84 19.37
C MET A 133 -9.26 4.99 19.05
N VAL A 134 -8.88 5.81 20.04
CA VAL A 134 -7.92 6.89 19.84
C VAL A 134 -6.53 6.33 19.62
N LYS A 135 -6.14 5.31 20.40
CA LYS A 135 -4.86 4.61 20.21
C LYS A 135 -4.84 3.83 18.90
N LEU A 136 -5.95 3.23 18.50
CA LEU A 136 -6.08 2.52 17.23
C LEU A 136 -5.89 3.48 16.05
N LEU A 137 -6.58 4.61 16.03
CA LEU A 137 -6.43 5.62 14.99
C LEU A 137 -5.02 6.21 14.96
N ARG A 138 -4.39 6.39 16.13
CA ARG A 138 -2.99 6.81 16.20
C ARG A 138 -2.07 5.77 15.54
N PHE A 139 -2.22 4.50 15.90
CA PHE A 139 -1.43 3.42 15.31
C PHE A 139 -1.60 3.33 13.79
N LEU A 140 -2.85 3.27 13.32
CA LEU A 140 -3.14 3.19 11.87
C LEU A 140 -2.66 4.44 11.12
N GLY A 141 -2.80 5.62 11.73
CA GLY A 141 -2.26 6.87 11.16
C GLY A 141 -0.74 6.85 11.07
N MET A 142 -0.04 6.29 12.06
CA MET A 142 1.40 6.11 12.00
C MET A 142 1.81 5.14 10.89
N VAL A 143 1.11 4.00 10.74
CA VAL A 143 1.37 3.03 9.66
C VAL A 143 1.18 3.70 8.29
N GLN A 144 0.06 4.41 8.10
CA GLN A 144 -0.22 5.06 6.81
C GLN A 144 0.79 6.17 6.49
N ASP A 145 1.16 7.00 7.47
CA ASP A 145 2.09 8.12 7.28
C ASP A 145 3.56 7.66 7.07
N ASP A 146 3.94 6.46 7.53
CA ASP A 146 5.28 5.88 7.29
C ASP A 146 5.39 5.16 5.93
N TYR A 147 4.29 4.97 5.19
CA TYR A 147 4.38 4.59 3.78
C TYR A 147 4.79 5.78 2.91
N HIS A 148 5.75 5.55 2.03
CA HIS A 148 6.27 6.57 1.13
C HIS A 148 5.35 6.81 -0.07
N SER A 149 4.50 7.84 0.01
CA SER A 149 3.53 8.20 -1.05
C SER A 149 4.14 8.54 -2.41
N HIS A 150 5.47 8.67 -2.50
CA HIS A 150 6.19 8.95 -3.76
C HIS A 150 6.63 7.68 -4.49
N ASN A 151 6.64 6.53 -3.82
CA ASN A 151 6.83 5.22 -4.44
C ASN A 151 5.63 4.93 -5.34
N PRO A 152 5.82 4.58 -6.63
CA PRO A 152 4.72 4.26 -7.52
C PRO A 152 3.87 3.07 -7.06
N TYR A 153 4.51 2.03 -6.50
CA TYR A 153 3.91 0.77 -6.08
C TYR A 153 3.93 0.59 -4.56
N HIS A 154 5.10 0.53 -3.91
CA HIS A 154 5.22 0.22 -2.48
C HIS A 154 4.84 1.43 -1.59
N ASN A 155 3.54 1.70 -1.50
CA ASN A 155 2.94 2.80 -0.75
C ASN A 155 1.66 2.33 -0.01
N ALA A 156 0.97 3.24 0.71
CA ALA A 156 -0.19 2.88 1.54
C ALA A 156 -1.37 2.31 0.73
N LEU A 157 -1.48 2.63 -0.56
CA LEU A 157 -2.52 2.08 -1.43
C LEU A 157 -2.29 0.59 -1.69
N HIS A 158 -1.04 0.18 -1.92
CA HIS A 158 -0.67 -1.25 -2.04
C HIS A 158 -1.00 -1.98 -0.74
N ALA A 159 -0.61 -1.44 0.40
CA ALA A 159 -0.96 -2.00 1.71
C ALA A 159 -2.48 -2.16 1.90
N ALA A 160 -3.27 -1.20 1.41
CA ALA A 160 -4.73 -1.28 1.47
C ALA A 160 -5.29 -2.37 0.54
N ASP A 161 -4.72 -2.56 -0.65
CA ASP A 161 -5.08 -3.65 -1.58
C ASP A 161 -4.78 -5.02 -0.97
N VAL A 162 -3.57 -5.21 -0.44
CA VAL A 162 -3.15 -6.44 0.25
C VAL A 162 -4.04 -6.72 1.46
N THR A 163 -4.40 -5.69 2.24
CA THR A 163 -5.33 -5.83 3.37
C THR A 163 -6.72 -6.28 2.90
N GLN A 164 -7.22 -5.73 1.79
CA GLN A 164 -8.52 -6.10 1.24
C GLN A 164 -8.50 -7.53 0.67
N ALA A 165 -7.42 -7.93 -0.02
CA ALA A 165 -7.24 -9.30 -0.50
C ALA A 165 -7.16 -10.29 0.66
N MET A 166 -6.37 -9.97 1.69
CA MET A 166 -6.27 -10.77 2.91
C MET A 166 -7.64 -10.93 3.57
N TYR A 167 -8.45 -9.88 3.63
CA TYR A 167 -9.82 -9.98 4.12
C TYR A 167 -10.68 -10.99 3.31
N CYS A 168 -10.57 -10.99 1.99
CA CYS A 168 -11.26 -11.99 1.16
C CYS A 168 -10.81 -13.42 1.49
N TYR A 169 -9.51 -13.64 1.71
CA TYR A 169 -8.97 -14.96 2.08
C TYR A 169 -9.38 -15.42 3.48
N LEU A 170 -9.42 -14.51 4.46
CA LEU A 170 -9.91 -14.80 5.81
C LEU A 170 -11.40 -15.18 5.83
N LYS A 171 -12.14 -14.91 4.76
CA LYS A 171 -13.53 -15.31 4.57
C LYS A 171 -13.73 -16.63 3.83
N GLU A 172 -12.66 -17.24 3.32
CA GLU A 172 -12.72 -18.58 2.74
C GLU A 172 -13.28 -19.57 3.76
N SER A 173 -14.19 -20.45 3.33
CA SER A 173 -14.94 -21.32 4.24
C SER A 173 -14.04 -22.22 5.10
N LYS A 174 -12.96 -22.75 4.51
CA LYS A 174 -11.96 -23.56 5.24
C LYS A 174 -11.23 -22.80 6.35
N LEU A 175 -11.18 -21.48 6.26
CA LEU A 175 -10.49 -20.62 7.23
C LEU A 175 -11.45 -19.95 8.21
N ALA A 176 -12.54 -19.36 7.71
CA ALA A 176 -13.45 -18.52 8.48
C ALA A 176 -14.00 -19.20 9.74
N GLU A 177 -14.20 -20.53 9.72
CA GLU A 177 -14.73 -21.30 10.85
C GLU A 177 -13.67 -21.67 11.90
N LEU A 178 -12.39 -21.64 11.55
CA LEU A 178 -11.30 -22.18 12.38
C LEU A 178 -10.33 -21.10 12.90
N LEU A 179 -10.34 -19.92 12.30
CA LEU A 179 -9.51 -18.80 12.73
C LEU A 179 -10.01 -18.20 14.05
N SER A 180 -9.09 -18.02 14.99
CA SER A 180 -9.36 -17.27 16.20
C SER A 180 -9.38 -15.75 15.94
N PRO A 181 -9.95 -14.94 16.85
CA PRO A 181 -9.87 -13.49 16.74
C PRO A 181 -8.42 -12.96 16.67
N THR A 182 -7.47 -13.63 17.32
CA THR A 182 -6.04 -13.29 17.25
C THR A 182 -5.47 -13.55 15.86
N ASP A 183 -5.85 -14.68 15.24
CA ASP A 183 -5.41 -15.04 13.89
C ASP A 183 -5.87 -13.98 12.87
N VAL A 184 -7.14 -13.57 12.93
CA VAL A 184 -7.70 -12.52 12.06
C VAL A 184 -7.05 -11.16 12.33
N PHE A 185 -6.84 -10.80 13.60
CA PHE A 185 -6.19 -9.56 13.98
C PHE A 185 -4.75 -9.47 13.45
N LEU A 186 -3.98 -10.55 13.61
CA LEU A 186 -2.61 -10.64 13.09
C LEU A 186 -2.57 -10.60 11.57
N GLY A 187 -3.46 -11.33 10.87
CA GLY A 187 -3.53 -11.32 9.41
C GLY A 187 -3.80 -9.92 8.84
N LEU A 188 -4.75 -9.19 9.42
CA LEU A 188 -5.07 -7.82 9.00
C LEU A 188 -3.94 -6.83 9.33
N LEU A 189 -3.35 -6.92 10.53
CA LEU A 189 -2.23 -6.05 10.91
C LEU A 189 -0.98 -6.30 10.07
N ALA A 190 -0.67 -7.56 9.77
CA ALA A 190 0.45 -7.93 8.92
C ALA A 190 0.25 -7.38 7.50
N ALA A 191 -0.92 -7.60 6.90
CA ALA A 191 -1.25 -7.09 5.57
C ALA A 191 -1.13 -5.56 5.49
N ALA A 192 -1.63 -4.85 6.50
CA ALA A 192 -1.59 -3.38 6.54
C ALA A 192 -0.19 -2.78 6.69
N ALA A 193 0.80 -3.54 7.16
CA ALA A 193 2.11 -3.03 7.54
C ALA A 193 3.30 -3.80 6.94
N HIS A 194 3.05 -4.79 6.08
CA HIS A 194 4.10 -5.68 5.55
C HIS A 194 5.20 -4.96 4.77
N ASP A 195 4.92 -3.75 4.26
CA ASP A 195 5.82 -2.91 3.45
C ASP A 195 6.05 -1.52 4.05
N VAL A 196 5.77 -1.32 5.33
CA VAL A 196 5.85 0.02 5.94
C VAL A 196 7.28 0.58 5.90
N ASP A 197 7.45 1.85 5.54
CA ASP A 197 8.77 2.49 5.32
C ASP A 197 9.61 1.83 4.19
N HIS A 198 8.96 1.24 3.18
CA HIS A 198 9.65 0.71 1.99
C HIS A 198 10.39 1.83 1.21
N PRO A 199 11.70 1.68 0.93
CA PRO A 199 12.52 2.75 0.35
C PRO A 199 12.37 2.91 -1.18
N GLY A 200 11.55 2.07 -1.81
CA GLY A 200 11.35 2.07 -3.26
C GLY A 200 12.46 1.38 -4.06
N VAL A 201 13.29 0.58 -3.37
CA VAL A 201 14.41 -0.17 -3.94
C VAL A 201 14.50 -1.56 -3.29
N ASN A 202 14.98 -2.54 -4.04
CA ASN A 202 15.03 -3.93 -3.58
C ASN A 202 16.23 -4.23 -2.66
N GLN A 203 16.19 -5.39 -2.00
CA GLN A 203 17.26 -5.84 -1.09
C GLN A 203 18.66 -5.88 -1.75
N PRO A 204 18.86 -6.44 -2.96
CA PRO A 204 20.17 -6.40 -3.63
C PRO A 204 20.74 -4.99 -3.79
N PHE A 205 19.88 -3.99 -4.06
CA PHE A 205 20.30 -2.59 -4.11
C PHE A 205 20.81 -2.08 -2.76
N LEU A 206 20.11 -2.36 -1.67
CA LEU A 206 20.54 -1.97 -0.32
C LEU A 206 21.89 -2.60 0.07
N ILE A 207 22.11 -3.86 -0.30
CA ILE A 207 23.35 -4.58 -0.03
C ILE A 207 24.51 -3.96 -0.83
N LYS A 208 24.36 -3.79 -2.15
CA LYS A 208 25.44 -3.30 -3.01
C LYS A 208 25.82 -1.84 -2.75
N THR A 209 24.90 -1.04 -2.20
CA THR A 209 25.14 0.36 -1.83
C THR A 209 25.66 0.52 -0.40
N GLY A 210 25.82 -0.56 0.38
CA GLY A 210 26.25 -0.49 1.77
C GLY A 210 25.25 0.25 2.67
N HIS A 211 23.96 0.15 2.37
CA HIS A 211 22.92 0.81 3.15
C HIS A 211 22.89 0.29 4.59
N HIS A 212 22.65 1.17 5.56
CA HIS A 212 22.69 0.82 6.98
C HIS A 212 21.73 -0.32 7.37
N LEU A 213 20.57 -0.44 6.70
CA LEU A 213 19.62 -1.54 6.93
C LEU A 213 20.23 -2.91 6.56
N ALA A 214 21.01 -2.98 5.47
CA ALA A 214 21.66 -4.22 5.08
C ALA A 214 22.67 -4.69 6.15
N SER A 215 23.40 -3.74 6.75
CA SER A 215 24.26 -4.03 7.92
C SER A 215 23.47 -4.42 9.17
N LEU A 216 22.37 -3.72 9.45
CA LEU A 216 21.53 -3.97 10.63
C LEU A 216 20.91 -5.37 10.62
N TYR A 217 20.46 -5.84 9.46
CA TYR A 217 19.80 -7.13 9.27
C TYR A 217 20.69 -8.18 8.61
N GLN A 218 22.00 -7.94 8.55
CA GLN A 218 22.99 -8.90 8.08
C GLN A 218 22.63 -9.54 6.72
N ASN A 219 22.19 -8.69 5.78
CA ASN A 219 21.82 -9.07 4.41
C ASN A 219 20.72 -10.15 4.29
N THR A 220 19.95 -10.42 5.35
CA THR A 220 18.92 -11.47 5.36
C THR A 220 17.54 -10.83 5.56
N SER A 221 16.64 -11.01 4.58
CA SER A 221 15.27 -10.43 4.58
C SER A 221 15.26 -8.99 5.09
N VAL A 222 16.12 -8.16 4.50
CA VAL A 222 16.49 -6.81 4.98
C VAL A 222 15.27 -5.90 5.02
N LEU A 223 14.44 -5.95 3.98
CA LEU A 223 13.25 -5.13 3.85
C LEU A 223 12.16 -5.63 4.81
N GLU A 224 11.85 -6.92 4.80
CA GLU A 224 10.79 -7.50 5.63
C GLU A 224 11.12 -7.40 7.12
N SER A 225 12.40 -7.54 7.49
CA SER A 225 12.87 -7.27 8.85
C SER A 225 12.67 -5.80 9.22
N HIS A 226 12.96 -4.87 8.30
CA HIS A 226 12.71 -3.45 8.52
C HIS A 226 11.23 -3.16 8.76
N HIS A 227 10.35 -3.64 7.87
CA HIS A 227 8.89 -3.47 7.97
C HIS A 227 8.36 -4.02 9.29
N TRP A 228 8.81 -5.23 9.69
CA TRP A 228 8.46 -5.82 10.97
C TRP A 228 8.90 -4.96 12.16
N ARG A 229 10.18 -4.56 12.21
CA ARG A 229 10.70 -3.80 13.36
C ARG A 229 10.06 -2.41 13.46
N SER A 230 9.80 -1.75 12.34
CA SER A 230 9.07 -0.48 12.27
C SER A 230 7.64 -0.64 12.80
N THR A 231 6.93 -1.68 12.37
CA THR A 231 5.57 -1.99 12.85
C THR A 231 5.52 -2.23 14.36
N VAL A 232 6.46 -3.02 14.90
CA VAL A 232 6.58 -3.24 16.35
C VAL A 232 6.87 -1.93 17.10
N GLY A 233 7.72 -1.07 16.54
CA GLY A 233 7.98 0.27 17.06
C GLY A 233 6.69 1.10 17.19
N MET A 234 5.89 1.12 16.12
CA MET A 234 4.62 1.85 16.08
C MET A 234 3.56 1.27 17.03
N LEU A 235 3.47 -0.06 17.16
CA LEU A 235 2.58 -0.72 18.13
C LEU A 235 2.92 -0.31 19.57
N ARG A 236 4.21 -0.25 19.90
CA ARG A 236 4.69 0.16 21.23
C ARG A 236 4.48 1.65 21.49
N GLU A 237 4.82 2.51 20.52
CA GLU A 237 4.68 3.98 20.63
C GLU A 237 3.20 4.41 20.73
N SER A 238 2.31 3.79 19.94
CA SER A 238 0.87 4.06 20.02
C SER A 238 0.24 3.60 21.33
N GLY A 239 0.83 2.60 21.98
CA GLY A 239 0.29 1.96 23.17
C GLY A 239 -1.02 1.21 22.92
N LEU A 240 -1.34 0.85 21.67
CA LEU A 240 -2.60 0.21 21.27
C LEU A 240 -2.90 -1.05 22.09
N LEU A 241 -1.87 -1.85 22.38
CA LEU A 241 -1.99 -3.12 23.11
C LEU A 241 -1.49 -3.02 24.55
N SER A 242 -1.22 -1.82 25.07
CA SER A 242 -0.56 -1.61 26.38
C SER A 242 -1.30 -2.21 27.58
N HIS A 243 -2.62 -2.39 27.48
CA HIS A 243 -3.45 -3.03 28.50
C HIS A 243 -3.38 -4.56 28.48
N LEU A 244 -2.87 -5.16 27.40
CA LEU A 244 -2.72 -6.61 27.31
C LEU A 244 -1.48 -7.09 28.09
N PRO A 245 -1.52 -8.34 28.63
CA PRO A 245 -0.37 -8.96 29.29
C PRO A 245 0.89 -8.93 28.42
N LEU A 246 2.05 -8.80 29.06
CA LEU A 246 3.33 -8.70 28.34
C LEU A 246 3.60 -9.93 27.46
N CYS A 247 3.30 -11.14 27.94
CA CYS A 247 3.46 -12.38 27.18
C CYS A 247 2.64 -12.36 25.88
N MET A 248 1.38 -11.93 25.94
CA MET A 248 0.49 -11.83 24.78
C MET A 248 0.98 -10.77 23.79
N ARG A 249 1.49 -9.62 24.27
CA ARG A 249 2.08 -8.61 23.40
C ARG A 249 3.32 -9.13 22.67
N GLN A 250 4.21 -9.82 23.38
CA GLN A 250 5.42 -10.39 22.78
C GLN A 250 5.07 -11.47 21.75
N ASP A 251 4.08 -12.31 22.05
CA ASP A 251 3.56 -13.31 21.11
C ASP A 251 2.97 -12.67 19.85
N ILE A 252 2.15 -11.62 19.99
CA ILE A 252 1.64 -10.83 18.85
C ILE A 252 2.79 -10.24 18.03
N GLU A 253 3.79 -9.62 18.68
CA GLU A 253 4.94 -9.03 17.98
C GLU A 253 5.78 -10.07 17.22
N GLN A 254 5.90 -11.29 17.77
CA GLN A 254 6.61 -12.40 17.14
C GLN A 254 5.84 -12.99 15.96
N GLN A 255 4.55 -13.27 16.13
CA GLN A 255 3.70 -13.80 15.06
C GLN A 255 3.55 -12.79 13.93
N LEU A 256 3.42 -11.50 14.25
CA LEU A 256 3.40 -10.42 13.24
C LEU A 256 4.70 -10.40 12.42
N GLY A 257 5.85 -10.54 13.07
CA GLY A 257 7.13 -10.66 12.38
C GLY A 257 7.21 -11.90 11.50
N SER A 258 6.72 -13.04 11.99
CA SER A 258 6.68 -14.29 11.24
C SER A 258 5.79 -14.19 9.98
N LEU A 259 4.69 -13.44 10.04
CA LEU A 259 3.84 -13.16 8.87
C LEU A 259 4.55 -12.25 7.86
N ILE A 260 5.09 -11.12 8.31
CA ILE A 260 5.77 -10.15 7.44
C ILE A 260 7.02 -10.77 6.79
N LEU A 261 7.84 -11.52 7.53
CA LEU A 261 9.02 -12.20 6.98
C LEU A 261 8.66 -13.25 5.91
N ALA A 262 7.43 -13.75 5.88
CA ALA A 262 7.01 -14.70 4.85
C ALA A 262 6.77 -14.02 3.49
N THR A 263 6.59 -12.70 3.44
CA THR A 263 6.41 -11.95 2.18
C THR A 263 7.72 -11.80 1.40
N ASP A 264 8.87 -12.10 2.01
CA ASP A 264 10.17 -12.15 1.31
C ASP A 264 10.07 -13.09 0.11
N ILE A 265 10.08 -12.49 -1.08
CA ILE A 265 9.88 -13.20 -2.33
C ILE A 265 11.04 -14.14 -2.65
N SER A 266 12.25 -13.84 -2.15
CA SER A 266 13.43 -14.69 -2.34
C SER A 266 13.29 -16.06 -1.67
N ARG A 267 12.40 -16.15 -0.67
CA ARG A 267 12.09 -17.37 0.08
C ARG A 267 10.81 -18.06 -0.39
N GLN A 268 10.17 -17.61 -1.47
CA GLN A 268 8.91 -18.21 -1.94
C GLN A 268 9.00 -19.73 -2.14
N ASN A 269 10.10 -20.23 -2.71
CA ASN A 269 10.26 -21.66 -2.97
C ASN A 269 10.26 -22.50 -1.69
N GLU A 270 10.79 -21.97 -0.58
CA GLU A 270 10.75 -22.61 0.74
C GLU A 270 9.30 -22.83 1.18
N PHE A 271 8.51 -21.75 1.25
CA PHE A 271 7.10 -21.79 1.64
C PHE A 271 6.25 -22.64 0.69
N LEU A 272 6.47 -22.53 -0.62
CA LEU A 272 5.71 -23.27 -1.62
C LEU A 272 5.99 -24.78 -1.55
N SER A 273 7.24 -25.18 -1.31
CA SER A 273 7.62 -26.58 -1.17
C SER A 273 6.99 -27.19 0.08
N THR A 274 7.09 -26.51 1.22
CA THR A 274 6.44 -26.94 2.47
C THR A 274 4.92 -27.02 2.31
N PHE A 275 4.30 -26.05 1.62
CA PHE A 275 2.85 -26.08 1.37
C PHE A 275 2.44 -27.26 0.49
N ARG A 276 3.20 -27.55 -0.56
CA ARG A 276 3.00 -28.72 -1.42
C ARG A 276 3.10 -30.03 -0.67
N GLU A 277 4.13 -30.18 0.16
CA GLU A 277 4.30 -31.38 1.00
C GLU A 277 3.10 -31.58 1.92
N HIS A 278 2.67 -30.52 2.59
CA HIS A 278 1.51 -30.50 3.45
C HIS A 278 0.22 -30.93 2.74
N LEU A 279 -0.02 -30.44 1.52
CA LEU A 279 -1.18 -30.79 0.71
C LEU A 279 -1.09 -32.22 0.15
N ASN A 280 0.08 -32.65 -0.32
CA ASN A 280 0.30 -33.99 -0.85
C ASN A 280 0.10 -35.07 0.23
N HIS A 281 0.56 -34.82 1.45
CA HIS A 281 0.45 -35.75 2.57
C HIS A 281 -0.82 -35.55 3.41
N GLN A 282 -1.68 -34.59 3.07
CA GLN A 282 -2.88 -34.23 3.83
C GLN A 282 -2.57 -34.00 5.33
N SER A 283 -1.43 -33.38 5.62
CA SER A 283 -0.94 -33.20 7.00
C SER A 283 -1.32 -31.85 7.62
N LEU A 284 -2.03 -30.99 6.89
CA LEU A 284 -2.58 -29.74 7.41
C LEU A 284 -3.78 -29.99 8.32
N ASP A 285 -3.61 -29.65 9.58
CA ASP A 285 -4.67 -29.64 10.59
C ASP A 285 -4.87 -28.22 11.12
N LEU A 286 -5.90 -27.54 10.63
CA LEU A 286 -6.23 -26.15 10.99
C LEU A 286 -6.79 -26.00 12.41
N HIS A 287 -7.04 -27.09 13.15
CA HIS A 287 -7.28 -26.98 14.60
C HIS A 287 -6.00 -26.63 15.37
N GLN A 288 -4.83 -26.88 14.79
CA GLN A 288 -3.54 -26.55 15.37
C GLN A 288 -3.10 -25.13 14.99
N ALA A 289 -2.73 -24.33 16.00
CA ALA A 289 -2.29 -22.95 15.80
C ALA A 289 -1.09 -22.81 14.83
N PRO A 290 -0.06 -23.68 14.86
CA PRO A 290 1.05 -23.59 13.90
C PRO A 290 0.62 -23.76 12.44
N HIS A 291 -0.33 -24.65 12.15
CA HIS A 291 -0.84 -24.84 10.79
C HIS A 291 -1.72 -23.67 10.36
N ARG A 292 -2.57 -23.11 11.25
CA ARG A 292 -3.31 -21.87 10.93
C ARG A 292 -2.36 -20.72 10.62
N HIS A 293 -1.33 -20.53 11.46
CA HIS A 293 -0.31 -19.49 11.25
C HIS A 293 0.41 -19.68 9.92
N PHE A 294 0.82 -20.90 9.60
CA PHE A 294 1.45 -21.21 8.30
C PHE A 294 0.53 -20.87 7.13
N ILE A 295 -0.76 -21.23 7.21
CA ILE A 295 -1.70 -20.87 6.13
C ILE A 295 -1.96 -19.37 6.07
N LEU A 296 -1.91 -18.62 7.18
CA LEU A 296 -1.94 -17.16 7.15
C LEU A 296 -0.71 -16.57 6.46
N GLN A 297 0.47 -17.17 6.62
CA GLN A 297 1.67 -16.77 5.87
C GLN A 297 1.44 -16.98 4.36
N ILE A 298 0.92 -18.15 3.96
CA ILE A 298 0.59 -18.42 2.55
C ILE A 298 -0.48 -17.45 2.03
N ALA A 299 -1.53 -17.17 2.80
CA ALA A 299 -2.59 -16.24 2.43
C ALA A 299 -2.05 -14.80 2.26
N LEU A 300 -1.17 -14.35 3.14
CA LEU A 300 -0.53 -13.04 3.02
C LEU A 300 0.39 -12.98 1.80
N LYS A 301 1.15 -14.04 1.50
CA LYS A 301 1.93 -14.13 0.26
C LYS A 301 1.03 -14.06 -0.98
N CYS A 302 -0.11 -14.77 -0.97
CA CYS A 302 -1.08 -14.66 -2.06
C CYS A 302 -1.57 -13.22 -2.19
N ALA A 303 -1.90 -12.56 -1.08
CA ALA A 303 -2.45 -11.20 -1.07
C ALA A 303 -1.45 -10.18 -1.63
N ASP A 304 -0.17 -10.32 -1.28
CA ASP A 304 0.92 -9.45 -1.72
C ASP A 304 1.15 -9.52 -3.25
N VAL A 305 1.02 -10.72 -3.84
CA VAL A 305 1.25 -10.93 -5.28
C VAL A 305 -0.04 -11.14 -6.08
N CYS A 306 -1.21 -10.78 -5.54
CA CYS A 306 -2.50 -11.05 -6.18
C CYS A 306 -2.89 -10.11 -7.33
N ASN A 307 -2.10 -9.06 -7.63
CA ASN A 307 -2.53 -8.07 -8.63
C ASN A 307 -2.87 -8.71 -10.00
N PRO A 308 -2.10 -9.69 -10.51
CA PRO A 308 -2.43 -10.38 -11.76
C PRO A 308 -3.70 -11.24 -11.69
N CYS A 309 -4.20 -11.54 -10.50
CA CYS A 309 -5.46 -12.25 -10.27
C CYS A 309 -6.67 -11.30 -10.19
N ARG A 310 -6.49 -9.98 -10.34
CA ARG A 310 -7.58 -8.98 -10.38
C ARG A 310 -8.11 -8.78 -11.80
N GLU A 311 -9.24 -8.09 -11.94
CA GLU A 311 -9.73 -7.65 -13.25
C GLU A 311 -8.67 -6.86 -14.02
N TRP A 312 -8.65 -6.99 -15.36
CA TRP A 312 -7.61 -6.44 -16.24
C TRP A 312 -7.23 -4.99 -15.94
N ASN A 313 -8.22 -4.11 -15.73
CA ASN A 313 -7.96 -2.69 -15.48
C ASN A 313 -7.18 -2.43 -14.17
N LEU A 314 -7.41 -3.23 -13.13
CA LEU A 314 -6.68 -3.15 -11.86
C LEU A 314 -5.30 -3.79 -12.00
N SER A 315 -5.25 -5.00 -12.56
CA SER A 315 -4.01 -5.75 -12.84
C SER A 315 -3.01 -4.94 -13.68
N ARG A 316 -3.50 -4.27 -14.72
CA ARG A 316 -2.71 -3.39 -15.59
C ARG A 316 -2.15 -2.18 -14.84
N GLN A 317 -2.99 -1.46 -14.08
CA GLN A 317 -2.52 -0.29 -13.30
C GLN A 317 -1.43 -0.68 -12.29
N TRP A 318 -1.57 -1.83 -11.64
CA TRP A 318 -0.54 -2.35 -10.74
C TRP A 318 0.74 -2.72 -11.47
N SER A 319 0.63 -3.40 -12.62
CA SER A 319 1.78 -3.76 -13.47
C SER A 319 2.56 -2.53 -13.97
N GLU A 320 1.85 -1.47 -14.36
CA GLU A 320 2.46 -0.19 -14.78
C GLU A 320 3.21 0.47 -13.61
N ARG A 321 2.62 0.49 -12.41
CA ARG A 321 3.22 1.09 -11.20
C ARG A 321 4.46 0.33 -10.72
N VAL A 322 4.41 -1.00 -10.63
CA VAL A 322 5.57 -1.78 -10.18
C VAL A 322 6.73 -1.65 -11.16
N CYS A 323 6.44 -1.62 -12.47
CA CYS A 323 7.47 -1.39 -13.47
C CYS A 323 8.04 0.04 -13.40
N GLU A 324 7.21 1.06 -13.17
CA GLU A 324 7.70 2.42 -12.95
C GLU A 324 8.70 2.47 -11.77
N GLU A 325 8.42 1.77 -10.69
CA GLU A 325 9.31 1.71 -9.52
C GLU A 325 10.63 0.99 -9.83
N PHE A 326 10.59 -0.15 -10.53
CA PHE A 326 11.79 -0.85 -10.98
C PHE A 326 12.66 0.01 -11.91
N TYR A 327 12.04 0.76 -12.84
CA TYR A 327 12.79 1.65 -13.72
C TYR A 327 13.41 2.82 -12.97
N ARG A 328 12.71 3.39 -11.97
CA ARG A 328 13.31 4.43 -11.09
C ARG A 328 14.54 3.90 -10.37
N GLN A 329 14.52 2.66 -9.88
CA GLN A 329 15.71 2.01 -9.32
C GLN A 329 16.82 1.89 -10.39
N GLY A 330 16.49 1.39 -11.59
CA GLY A 330 17.46 1.21 -12.67
C GLY A 330 18.12 2.52 -13.12
N ASP A 331 17.38 3.62 -13.13
CA ASP A 331 17.91 4.94 -13.44
C ASP A 331 18.88 5.46 -12.37
N ILE A 332 18.59 5.18 -11.09
CA ILE A 332 19.53 5.45 -9.98
C ILE A 332 20.80 4.61 -10.17
N GLU A 333 20.67 3.32 -10.47
CA GLU A 333 21.80 2.42 -10.70
C GLU A 333 22.70 2.91 -11.84
N LYS A 334 22.11 3.26 -13.00
CA LYS A 334 22.84 3.85 -14.13
C LYS A 334 23.53 5.16 -13.74
N LYS A 335 22.81 6.06 -13.06
CA LYS A 335 23.32 7.38 -12.67
C LYS A 335 24.55 7.29 -11.77
N PHE A 336 24.59 6.29 -10.89
CA PHE A 336 25.70 6.06 -9.97
C PHE A 336 26.68 4.98 -10.47
N ALA A 337 26.62 4.62 -11.76
CA ALA A 337 27.49 3.63 -12.39
C ALA A 337 27.52 2.27 -11.66
N LEU A 338 26.38 1.87 -11.09
CA LEU A 338 26.16 0.54 -10.52
C LEU A 338 25.68 -0.42 -11.62
N GLU A 339 25.95 -1.71 -11.43
CA GLU A 339 25.32 -2.75 -12.24
C GLU A 339 23.79 -2.67 -12.10
N VAL A 340 23.11 -2.54 -13.23
CA VAL A 340 21.65 -2.43 -13.27
C VAL A 340 21.05 -3.78 -12.89
N SER A 341 20.19 -3.78 -11.87
CA SER A 341 19.55 -4.99 -11.39
C SER A 341 18.66 -5.61 -12.47
N PRO A 342 18.49 -6.95 -12.46
CA PRO A 342 17.50 -7.61 -13.31
C PRO A 342 16.14 -6.93 -13.19
N LEU A 343 15.40 -6.85 -14.30
CA LEU A 343 14.08 -6.19 -14.41
C LEU A 343 14.08 -4.65 -14.27
N CYS A 344 15.17 -4.03 -13.82
CA CYS A 344 15.29 -2.57 -13.68
C CYS A 344 15.86 -1.89 -14.96
N GLY A 345 16.31 -2.67 -15.94
CA GLY A 345 16.87 -2.19 -17.20
C GLY A 345 15.85 -2.01 -18.32
N GLY A 346 15.71 -0.79 -18.82
CA GLY A 346 14.98 -0.45 -20.06
C GLY A 346 15.09 1.04 -20.40
N PRO A 347 14.84 1.47 -21.66
CA PRO A 347 14.71 2.88 -21.99
C PRO A 347 13.34 3.42 -21.52
N PHE A 348 13.37 4.48 -20.72
CA PHE A 348 12.20 5.21 -20.27
C PHE A 348 11.89 6.33 -21.27
N PHE A 349 10.95 6.10 -22.19
CA PHE A 349 10.45 7.15 -23.07
C PHE A 349 9.02 7.52 -22.65
N PHE A 350 8.87 8.68 -21.99
CA PHE A 350 7.58 9.37 -21.89
C PHE A 350 7.26 10.00 -23.25
N GLY A 351 6.38 9.32 -23.98
CA GLY A 351 5.74 9.73 -25.23
C GLY A 351 4.74 8.64 -25.57
N ASP A 352 3.62 9.00 -26.22
CA ASP A 352 2.39 8.21 -26.44
C ASP A 352 2.55 6.82 -27.13
N GLY A 353 3.43 5.93 -26.63
CA GLY A 353 3.64 4.59 -27.20
C GLY A 353 4.82 3.77 -26.70
N ALA A 354 5.66 4.25 -25.77
CA ALA A 354 6.94 3.57 -25.45
C ALA A 354 7.18 3.23 -23.97
N LEU A 355 6.12 3.02 -23.17
CA LEU A 355 6.19 2.23 -21.92
C LEU A 355 6.25 0.69 -22.18
N ILE A 356 6.23 0.30 -23.45
CA ILE A 356 5.58 -0.94 -23.92
C ILE A 356 6.59 -2.00 -24.37
N GLY A 357 7.89 -1.87 -24.09
CA GLY A 357 8.92 -2.82 -24.57
C GLY A 357 8.99 -4.10 -23.75
N LEU A 358 9.25 -3.96 -22.45
CA LEU A 358 9.45 -5.10 -21.53
C LEU A 358 8.23 -5.43 -20.68
N LEU A 359 7.30 -4.49 -20.47
CA LEU A 359 6.16 -4.67 -19.55
C LEU A 359 5.38 -5.98 -19.84
N PRO A 360 4.99 -6.30 -21.09
CA PRO A 360 4.29 -7.56 -21.36
C PRO A 360 5.11 -8.82 -21.00
N ALA A 361 6.42 -8.83 -21.29
CA ALA A 361 7.31 -9.95 -20.98
C ALA A 361 7.59 -10.07 -19.48
N LEU A 362 7.76 -8.95 -18.78
CA LEU A 362 7.93 -8.91 -17.33
C LEU A 362 6.68 -9.42 -16.61
N SER A 363 5.49 -8.93 -17.00
CA SER A 363 4.23 -9.35 -16.41
C SER A 363 3.93 -10.83 -16.69
N SER A 364 4.14 -11.32 -17.92
CA SER A 364 3.91 -12.73 -18.26
C SER A 364 4.91 -13.68 -17.57
N GLY A 365 6.17 -13.27 -17.45
CA GLY A 365 7.20 -14.00 -16.72
C GLY A 365 6.91 -14.06 -15.21
N PHE A 366 6.52 -12.93 -14.61
CA PHE A 366 6.11 -12.87 -13.21
C PHE A 366 4.91 -13.78 -12.92
N ILE A 367 3.89 -13.73 -13.79
CA ILE A 367 2.73 -14.63 -13.68
C ILE A 367 3.19 -16.09 -13.71
N SER A 368 3.98 -16.48 -14.72
CA SER A 368 4.33 -17.89 -14.96
C SER A 368 5.25 -18.48 -13.89
N HIS A 369 6.13 -17.68 -13.30
CA HIS A 369 7.17 -18.19 -12.41
C HIS A 369 6.92 -17.90 -10.92
N ILE A 370 6.11 -16.89 -10.61
CA ILE A 370 5.84 -16.48 -9.23
C ILE A 370 4.39 -16.70 -8.85
N VAL A 371 3.45 -16.13 -9.61
CA VAL A 371 2.04 -16.09 -9.20
C VAL A 371 1.34 -17.42 -9.42
N GLU A 372 1.40 -17.97 -10.64
CA GLU A 372 0.71 -19.20 -11.03
C GLU A 372 1.08 -20.39 -10.12
N PRO A 373 2.36 -20.70 -9.83
CA PRO A 373 2.69 -21.81 -8.93
C PRO A 373 2.13 -21.67 -7.51
N LEU A 374 2.03 -20.43 -6.99
CA LEU A 374 1.48 -20.18 -5.66
C LEU A 374 -0.04 -20.32 -5.66
N PHE A 375 -0.71 -19.75 -6.66
CA PHE A 375 -2.17 -19.76 -6.76
C PHE A 375 -2.74 -21.12 -7.16
N GLU A 376 -2.00 -21.96 -7.89
CA GLU A 376 -2.35 -23.37 -8.11
C GLU A 376 -2.48 -24.13 -6.78
N GLU A 377 -1.50 -23.96 -5.88
CA GLU A 377 -1.50 -24.61 -4.57
C GLU A 377 -2.56 -24.02 -3.64
N TRP A 378 -2.75 -22.69 -3.69
CA TRP A 378 -3.83 -22.04 -2.95
C TRP A 378 -5.21 -22.52 -3.41
N CYS A 379 -5.42 -22.67 -4.72
CA CYS A 379 -6.65 -23.22 -5.28
C CYS A 379 -6.87 -24.67 -4.81
N ARG A 380 -5.82 -25.50 -4.87
CA ARG A 380 -5.87 -26.88 -4.37
C ARG A 380 -6.23 -26.94 -2.87
N PHE A 381 -5.68 -26.04 -2.08
CA PHE A 381 -6.00 -25.93 -0.65
C PHE A 381 -7.44 -25.48 -0.39
N THR A 382 -7.96 -24.51 -1.14
CA THR A 382 -9.28 -23.88 -0.90
C THR A 382 -10.44 -24.54 -1.63
N GLU A 383 -10.19 -25.53 -2.50
CA GLU A 383 -11.22 -26.26 -3.26
C GLU A 383 -12.39 -26.73 -2.35
N PRO A 384 -13.67 -26.51 -2.72
CA PRO A 384 -14.17 -25.94 -3.98
C PRO A 384 -14.50 -24.43 -3.91
N SER A 385 -13.53 -23.57 -3.56
CA SER A 385 -13.75 -22.12 -3.47
C SER A 385 -14.03 -21.47 -4.84
N PRO A 386 -15.17 -20.77 -5.01
CA PRO A 386 -15.43 -19.97 -6.21
C PRO A 386 -14.46 -18.80 -6.39
N LEU A 387 -13.92 -18.26 -5.29
CA LEU A 387 -12.96 -17.16 -5.35
C LEU A 387 -11.65 -17.64 -5.98
N SER A 388 -11.16 -18.81 -5.60
CA SER A 388 -9.95 -19.38 -6.18
C SER A 388 -10.09 -19.68 -7.67
N HIS A 389 -11.22 -20.24 -8.11
CA HIS A 389 -11.49 -20.41 -9.54
C HIS A 389 -11.54 -19.06 -10.28
N THR A 390 -12.20 -18.06 -9.71
CA THR A 390 -12.25 -16.70 -10.28
C THR A 390 -10.84 -16.10 -10.42
N MET A 391 -9.99 -16.25 -9.40
CA MET A 391 -8.61 -15.75 -9.43
C MET A 391 -7.77 -16.45 -10.50
N MET A 392 -7.88 -17.78 -10.63
CA MET A 392 -7.17 -18.54 -11.66
C MET A 392 -7.63 -18.17 -13.07
N ASP A 393 -8.94 -17.99 -13.28
CA ASP A 393 -9.48 -17.56 -14.57
C ASP A 393 -8.98 -16.17 -14.97
N LEU A 394 -9.01 -15.21 -14.04
CA LEU A 394 -8.50 -13.85 -14.25
C LEU A 394 -6.99 -13.85 -14.50
N LEU A 395 -6.23 -14.66 -13.76
CA LEU A 395 -4.79 -14.83 -13.94
C LEU A 395 -4.46 -15.28 -15.36
N GLN A 396 -5.17 -16.32 -15.85
CA GLN A 396 -4.94 -16.86 -17.19
C GLN A 396 -5.39 -15.90 -18.29
N GLN A 397 -6.50 -15.19 -18.09
CA GLN A 397 -6.96 -14.14 -19.01
C GLN A 397 -5.93 -13.01 -19.11
N ASN A 398 -5.47 -12.48 -17.98
CA ASN A 398 -4.50 -11.40 -17.93
C ASN A 398 -3.14 -11.82 -18.51
N LYS A 399 -2.69 -13.06 -18.25
CA LYS A 399 -1.50 -13.64 -18.89
C LYS A 399 -1.63 -13.64 -20.40
N THR A 400 -2.79 -14.06 -20.91
CA THR A 400 -3.08 -14.08 -22.36
C THR A 400 -3.10 -12.67 -22.95
N CYS A 401 -3.69 -11.69 -22.25
CA CYS A 401 -3.65 -10.29 -22.66
C CYS A 401 -2.21 -9.77 -22.79
N TRP A 402 -1.35 -10.03 -21.79
CA TRP A 402 0.06 -9.65 -21.86
C TRP A 402 0.81 -10.34 -23.00
N MET A 403 0.62 -11.65 -23.21
CA MET A 403 1.24 -12.36 -24.33
C MET A 403 0.79 -11.81 -25.69
N GLY A 404 -0.50 -11.48 -25.84
CA GLY A 404 -1.03 -10.85 -27.05
C GLY A 404 -0.39 -9.49 -27.33
N HIS A 405 -0.17 -8.67 -26.30
CA HIS A 405 0.54 -7.40 -26.43
C HIS A 405 2.04 -7.55 -26.76
N ALA A 406 2.66 -8.69 -26.45
CA ALA A 406 4.04 -9.00 -26.85
C ALA A 406 4.12 -9.34 -28.35
N HIS A 407 3.22 -10.19 -28.85
CA HIS A 407 3.22 -10.65 -30.24
C HIS A 407 2.90 -9.55 -31.26
N LEU A 408 1.95 -8.67 -30.98
CA LEU A 408 1.62 -7.53 -31.85
C LEU A 408 2.84 -6.62 -32.13
N LYS A 409 3.86 -6.66 -31.28
CA LYS A 409 5.07 -5.87 -31.42
C LYS A 409 6.21 -6.57 -32.15
N GLU A 410 6.32 -7.89 -32.03
CA GLU A 410 7.25 -8.65 -32.86
C GLU A 410 6.90 -8.47 -34.34
N GLU A 411 5.60 -8.46 -34.68
CA GLU A 411 5.12 -8.22 -36.05
C GLU A 411 5.33 -6.78 -36.54
N GLU A 412 5.20 -5.76 -35.68
CA GLU A 412 5.50 -4.36 -36.04
C GLU A 412 7.00 -4.10 -36.23
N VAL A 413 7.87 -4.81 -35.50
CA VAL A 413 9.33 -4.69 -35.62
C VAL A 413 9.86 -5.41 -36.87
N ASP A 414 9.27 -6.55 -37.24
CA ASP A 414 9.68 -7.33 -38.41
C ASP A 414 9.11 -6.75 -39.73
N GLY A 415 7.96 -6.06 -39.67
CA GLY A 415 7.33 -5.41 -40.84
C GLY A 415 7.98 -4.10 -41.31
N GLY A 416 8.94 -3.53 -40.57
CA GLY A 416 9.65 -2.29 -40.92
C GLY A 416 10.84 -2.47 -41.88
N GLY A 417 11.10 -3.71 -42.31
CA GLY A 417 12.35 -4.13 -42.93
C GLY A 417 12.39 -4.21 -44.45
N GLU A 418 11.38 -3.83 -45.25
CA GLU A 418 11.47 -4.02 -46.71
C GLU A 418 10.60 -3.03 -47.51
N ASN A 419 11.14 -1.85 -47.82
CA ASN A 419 10.94 -1.18 -49.12
C ASN A 419 11.82 0.06 -49.28
N ARG A 420 13.06 -0.13 -49.76
CA ARG A 420 13.76 0.89 -50.54
C ARG A 420 14.07 0.29 -51.90
N GLY A 421 13.13 0.47 -52.83
CA GLY A 421 13.37 0.20 -54.25
C GLY A 421 14.55 1.03 -54.75
N PRO A 422 15.32 0.54 -55.74
CA PRO A 422 16.48 1.24 -56.25
C PRO A 422 16.02 2.50 -56.99
N VAL A 423 16.50 3.65 -56.52
CA VAL A 423 16.43 4.92 -57.26
C VAL A 423 17.47 4.84 -58.37
N ALA A 424 17.02 4.57 -59.59
CA ALA A 424 17.79 4.78 -60.81
C ALA A 424 17.61 6.23 -61.26
N ASN A 425 18.73 6.91 -61.53
CA ASN A 425 18.79 8.22 -62.20
C ASN A 425 20.17 8.35 -62.84
N PRO A 426 20.28 9.11 -63.94
CA PRO A 426 19.97 8.76 -65.33
C PRO A 426 21.06 7.92 -66.02
#